data_AF-A0A959LZE4-F1
#
_entry.id   AF-A0A959LZE4-F1
#
_cell.length_a   1.000
_cell.length_b   1.000
_cell.length_c   1.000
_cell.angle_alpha   90.00
_cell.angle_beta   90.00
_cell.angle_gamma   90.00
#
_symmetry.space_group_name_H-M   'P 1'
#
loop_
_entity.id
_entity.type
_entity.pdbx_description
1 polymer ?
#
loop_
_entity_poly.entity_id
_entity_poly.type
_entity_poly.pdbx_seq_one_letter_code
_entity_poly.pdbx_strand_id
1 'polypeptide(L)'
;MNLRKIELDLTVALINNHSNEHAPKLAKAQLQQFQEVGKFLGTELISKKAIGKEQLNRRYAIKFEHCTLTLHMISNGKDYPQVVNSFRLSGTEERLIA
;
A
#
# COMPACT_ATOMS: atom_id res chain seq x y z
N MET A 1 1.83 -11.27 14.73
CA MET A 1 1.07 -10.78 13.56
C MET A 1 1.00 -11.90 12.51
N ASN A 2 -0.19 -12.31 12.07
CA ASN A 2 -0.37 -13.27 10.98
C ASN A 2 -0.30 -12.54 9.62
N LEU A 3 0.93 -12.24 9.21
CA LEU A 3 1.24 -11.52 7.97
C LEU A 3 0.54 -12.13 6.75
N ARG A 4 0.56 -13.46 6.62
CA ARG A 4 -0.06 -14.16 5.48
C ARG A 4 -1.57 -13.90 5.37
N LYS A 5 -2.28 -13.87 6.49
CA LYS A 5 -3.72 -13.57 6.51
C LYS A 5 -3.98 -12.13 6.06
N ILE A 6 -3.19 -11.19 6.57
CA ILE A 6 -3.31 -9.76 6.22
C ILE A 6 -2.97 -9.54 4.74
N GLU A 7 -1.91 -10.17 4.24
CA GLU A 7 -1.50 -10.06 2.83
C GLU A 7 -2.55 -10.63 1.88
N LEU A 8 -3.15 -11.77 2.22
CA LEU A 8 -4.20 -12.39 1.40
C LEU A 8 -5.44 -11.49 1.36
N ASP A 9 -5.85 -10.97 2.51
CA ASP A 9 -7.00 -10.07 2.63
C ASP A 9 -6.77 -8.74 1.89
N LEU A 10 -5.57 -8.15 2.00
CA LEU A 10 -5.12 -7.01 1.20
C LEU A 10 -5.12 -7.30 -0.28
N THR A 11 -4.66 -8.49 -0.70
CA THR A 11 -4.64 -8.88 -2.11
C THR A 11 -6.06 -8.90 -2.67
N VAL A 12 -6.99 -9.53 -1.96
CA VAL A 12 -8.41 -9.58 -2.34
C VAL A 12 -8.99 -8.17 -2.43
N ALA A 13 -8.72 -7.32 -1.43
CA ALA A 13 -9.23 -5.95 -1.41
C ALA A 13 -8.67 -5.09 -2.55
N LEU A 14 -7.37 -5.23 -2.88
CA LEU A 14 -6.70 -4.45 -3.93
C LEU A 14 -7.04 -4.94 -5.34
N ILE A 15 -7.25 -6.25 -5.54
CA ILE A 15 -7.69 -6.81 -6.83
C ILE A 15 -9.13 -6.42 -7.12
N ASN A 16 -10.01 -6.48 -6.11
CA ASN A 16 -11.42 -6.11 -6.25
C ASN A 16 -11.66 -4.59 -6.25
N ASN A 17 -10.59 -3.77 -6.21
CA ASN A 17 -10.69 -2.33 -6.30
C ASN A 17 -11.00 -1.88 -7.74
N HIS A 18 -12.23 -2.17 -8.19
CA HIS A 18 -12.78 -1.75 -9.47
C HIS A 18 -13.25 -0.29 -9.45
N SER A 19 -13.54 0.22 -8.26
CA SER A 19 -13.80 1.63 -8.01
C SER A 19 -12.49 2.38 -8.09
N ASN A 20 -12.49 3.54 -8.73
CA ASN A 20 -11.34 4.42 -8.89
C ASN A 20 -10.84 5.05 -7.58
N GLU A 21 -11.11 4.40 -6.45
CA GLU A 21 -10.73 4.83 -5.12
C GLU A 21 -9.22 4.76 -4.97
N HIS A 22 -8.67 5.78 -4.30
CA HIS A 22 -7.25 5.85 -4.00
C HIS A 22 -6.82 4.60 -3.21
N ALA A 23 -6.08 3.71 -3.87
CA ALA A 23 -5.60 2.45 -3.28
C ALA A 23 -4.92 2.59 -1.90
N PRO A 24 -4.18 3.68 -1.58
CA PRO A 24 -3.64 3.87 -0.23
C PRO A 24 -4.73 4.05 0.85
N LYS A 25 -5.87 4.63 0.50
CA LYS A 25 -7.01 4.82 1.41
C LYS A 25 -7.71 3.48 1.68
N LEU A 26 -7.92 2.68 0.64
CA LEU A 26 -8.50 1.33 0.75
C LEU A 26 -7.59 0.41 1.56
N ALA A 27 -6.29 0.38 1.24
CA ALA A 27 -5.33 -0.43 1.97
C ALA A 27 -5.24 -0.06 3.46
N LYS A 28 -5.33 1.25 3.79
CA LYS A 28 -5.41 1.71 5.17
C LYS A 28 -6.67 1.17 5.85
N ALA A 29 -7.84 1.33 5.23
CA ALA A 29 -9.11 0.87 5.80
C ALA A 29 -9.10 -0.65 6.05
N GLN A 30 -8.52 -1.42 5.13
CA GLN A 30 -8.38 -2.87 5.28
C GLN A 30 -7.45 -3.24 6.44
N LEU A 31 -6.28 -2.62 6.52
CA LEU A 31 -5.34 -2.86 7.63
C LEU A 31 -5.94 -2.49 8.99
N GLN A 32 -6.75 -1.43 9.07
CA GLN A 32 -7.41 -1.02 10.31
C GLN A 32 -8.39 -2.06 10.87
N GLN A 33 -8.81 -3.07 10.09
CA GLN A 33 -9.64 -4.18 10.58
C GLN A 33 -8.84 -5.15 11.47
N PHE A 34 -7.51 -5.13 11.38
CA PHE A 34 -6.62 -6.03 12.10
C PHE A 34 -6.06 -5.33 13.33
N GLN A 35 -6.51 -5.70 14.54
CA GLN A 35 -5.97 -5.11 15.78
C GLN A 35 -4.44 -5.28 15.93
N GLU A 36 -3.90 -6.35 15.34
CA GLU A 36 -2.48 -6.69 15.36
C GLU A 36 -1.57 -5.68 14.64
N VAL A 37 -2.08 -4.87 13.69
CA VAL A 37 -1.25 -3.86 13.01
C VAL A 37 -0.99 -2.64 13.89
N GLY A 38 -1.81 -2.44 14.92
CA GLY A 38 -1.76 -1.30 15.83
C GLY A 38 -2.35 -0.02 15.23
N LYS A 39 -2.03 1.12 15.83
CA LYS A 39 -2.55 2.43 15.41
C LYS A 39 -1.87 2.91 14.13
N PHE A 40 -2.64 3.65 13.34
CA PHE A 40 -2.14 4.32 12.15
C PHE A 40 -1.23 5.48 12.53
N LEU A 41 -0.01 5.50 11.98
CA LEU A 41 1.00 6.53 12.23
C LEU A 41 1.06 7.58 11.10
N GLY A 42 0.73 7.18 9.86
CA GLY A 42 0.73 8.11 8.73
C GLY A 42 0.90 7.44 7.38
N THR A 43 0.68 8.22 6.32
CA THR A 43 0.95 7.82 4.93
C THR A 43 1.95 8.78 4.32
N GLU A 44 2.99 8.25 3.70
CA GLU A 44 4.10 9.02 3.14
C GLU A 44 4.33 8.63 1.68
N LEU A 45 4.54 9.62 0.81
CA LEU A 45 4.99 9.37 -0.57
C LEU A 45 6.51 9.20 -0.56
N ILE A 46 6.98 7.96 -0.69
CA ILE A 46 8.41 7.61 -0.68
C ILE A 46 9.08 8.04 -1.99
N SER A 47 8.39 7.85 -3.11
CA SER A 47 8.97 8.13 -4.43
C SER A 47 7.91 8.43 -5.47
N LYS A 48 8.22 9.31 -6.40
CA LYS A 48 7.44 9.62 -7.58
C LYS A 48 8.40 9.72 -8.77
N LYS A 49 8.25 8.82 -9.75
CA LYS A 49 9.10 8.76 -10.94
C LYS A 49 8.24 8.72 -12.20
N ALA A 50 8.52 9.58 -13.16
CA ALA A 50 7.92 9.47 -14.49
C ALA A 50 8.53 8.26 -15.21
N ILE A 51 7.67 7.39 -15.76
CA ILE A 51 8.07 6.19 -16.50
C ILE A 51 7.66 6.26 -17.99
N GLY A 52 6.96 7.32 -18.39
CA GLY A 52 6.57 7.60 -19.78
C GLY A 52 6.09 9.05 -19.90
N LYS A 53 5.56 9.43 -21.07
CA LYS A 53 5.05 10.80 -21.31
C LYS A 53 3.97 11.22 -20.33
N GLU A 54 3.16 10.26 -19.85
CA GLU A 54 2.02 10.53 -18.98
C GLU A 54 1.98 9.60 -17.76
N GLN A 55 2.83 8.58 -17.71
CA GLN A 55 2.80 7.59 -16.63
C GLN A 55 3.74 7.97 -15.48
N LEU A 56 3.22 7.87 -14.26
CA LEU A 56 3.93 8.12 -13.01
C LEU A 56 3.92 6.85 -12.16
N ASN A 57 5.11 6.36 -11.81
CA ASN A 57 5.30 5.38 -10.77
C ASN A 57 5.35 6.10 -9.41
N ARG A 58 4.50 5.71 -8.48
CA ARG A 58 4.42 6.26 -7.12
C ARG A 58 4.61 5.14 -6.12
N ARG A 59 5.44 5.39 -5.10
CA ARG A 59 5.60 4.49 -3.95
C ARG A 59 5.10 5.17 -2.70
N TYR A 60 4.17 4.55 -2.00
CA TYR A 60 3.62 5.03 -0.73
C TYR A 60 4.02 4.10 0.41
N ALA A 61 4.38 4.65 1.56
CA ALA A 61 4.50 3.94 2.82
C ALA A 61 3.28 4.28 3.69
N ILE A 62 2.53 3.26 4.09
CA ILE A 62 1.44 3.36 5.06
C ILE A 62 1.98 2.76 6.35
N LYS A 63 2.23 3.61 7.34
CA LYS A 63 2.91 3.27 8.60
C LYS A 63 1.87 3.02 9.68
N PHE A 64 1.99 1.88 10.35
CA PHE A 64 1.28 1.53 11.57
C PHE A 64 2.30 1.19 12.67
N GLU A 65 1.87 1.08 13.93
CA GLU A 65 2.75 0.76 15.06
C GLU A 65 3.57 -0.53 14.83
N HIS A 66 2.93 -1.59 14.30
CA HIS A 66 3.56 -2.91 14.20
C HIS A 66 3.91 -3.34 12.77
N CYS A 67 3.53 -2.55 11.76
CA CYS A 67 3.88 -2.85 10.38
C CYS A 67 3.95 -1.61 9.50
N THR A 68 4.67 -1.73 8.39
CA THR A 68 4.62 -0.76 7.30
C THR A 68 4.20 -1.47 6.02
N LEU A 69 3.15 -0.95 5.38
CA LEU A 69 2.73 -1.37 4.05
C LEU A 69 3.33 -0.44 3.01
N THR A 70 4.17 -0.98 2.13
CA THR A 70 4.70 -0.27 0.97
C THR A 70 3.84 -0.60 -0.25
N LEU A 71 3.21 0.40 -0.83
CA LEU A 71 2.40 0.29 -2.05
C LEU A 71 3.15 0.87 -3.24
N HIS A 72 3.29 0.08 -4.30
CA HIS A 72 3.81 0.54 -5.58
C HIS A 72 2.65 0.68 -6.56
N MET A 73 2.48 1.87 -7.10
CA MET A 73 1.37 2.20 -7.97
C MET A 73 1.87 2.84 -9.25
N ILE A 74 1.18 2.55 -10.35
CA ILE A 74 1.38 3.20 -11.64
C ILE A 74 0.10 3.97 -11.95
N SER A 75 0.23 5.27 -12.15
CA SER A 75 -0.88 6.16 -12.50
C SER A 75 -0.63 6.78 -13.87
N ASN A 76 -1.64 6.86 -14.72
CA ASN A 76 -1.57 7.69 -15.92
C ASN A 76 -2.00 9.13 -15.56
N GLY A 77 -1.34 10.13 -16.15
CA GLY A 77 -1.42 11.54 -15.77
C GLY A 77 -2.69 12.24 -16.23
N LYS A 78 -3.39 11.66 -17.22
CA LYS A 78 -4.64 12.19 -17.78
C LYS A 78 -5.88 11.43 -17.34
N ASP A 79 -5.75 10.14 -17.11
CA ASP A 79 -6.88 9.25 -16.91
C ASP A 79 -6.63 8.40 -15.67
N TYR A 80 -7.66 8.35 -14.84
CA TYR A 80 -7.66 7.75 -13.53
C TYR A 80 -7.81 6.22 -13.67
N PRO A 81 -6.76 5.47 -14.03
CA PRO A 81 -6.57 4.27 -13.23
C PRO A 81 -5.21 4.29 -12.55
N GLN A 82 -5.26 4.33 -11.21
CA GLN A 82 -4.11 4.00 -10.37
C GLN A 82 -4.09 2.47 -10.25
N VAL A 83 -3.19 1.83 -10.98
CA VAL A 83 -3.01 0.38 -10.88
C VAL A 83 -2.00 0.11 -9.78
N VAL A 84 -2.36 -0.76 -8.83
CA VAL A 84 -1.42 -1.30 -7.86
C VAL A 84 -0.53 -2.30 -8.59
N ASN A 85 0.74 -1.95 -8.78
CA ASN A 85 1.71 -2.81 -9.43
C ASN A 85 2.23 -3.90 -8.48
N SER A 86 2.48 -3.52 -7.22
CA SER A 86 2.89 -4.46 -6.18
C SER A 86 2.69 -3.84 -4.81
N PHE A 87 2.69 -4.67 -3.77
CA PHE A 87 2.77 -4.21 -2.40
C PHE A 87 3.68 -5.11 -1.57
N ARG A 88 4.13 -4.61 -0.43
CA ARG A 88 4.89 -5.37 0.56
C ARG A 88 4.44 -4.95 1.95
N LEU A 89 4.04 -5.92 2.76
CA LEU A 89 3.83 -5.73 4.19
C LEU A 89 5.11 -6.15 4.92
N SER A 90 5.66 -5.27 5.76
CA SER A 90 6.84 -5.59 6.58
C SER A 90 6.52 -5.35 8.04
N GLY A 91 6.79 -6.34 8.89
CA GLY A 91 6.68 -6.17 10.34
C GLY A 91 7.75 -5.22 10.86
N THR A 92 7.43 -4.44 11.90
CA THR A 92 8.41 -3.55 12.55
C THR A 92 9.60 -4.34 13.13
N GLU A 93 9.40 -5.63 13.44
CA GLU A 93 10.45 -6.55 13.95
C GLU A 93 11.47 -6.99 12.88
N GLU A 94 11.17 -6.86 11.58
CA GLU A 94 12.08 -7.30 10.50
C GLU A 94 13.17 -6.26 10.17
N ARG A 95 13.26 -5.13 10.88
CA ARG A 95 14.25 -4.07 10.61
C ARG A 95 15.61 -4.26 11.31
N LEU A 96 15.87 -5.38 11.99
CA LEU A 96 17.11 -5.59 12.76
C LEU A 96 18.19 -6.46 12.08
N ILE A 97 18.03 -6.88 10.82
CA ILE A 97 19.09 -7.63 10.14
C ILE A 97 19.19 -7.23 8.67
N ALA A 98 19.97 -6.18 8.40
CA ALA A 98 20.63 -5.93 7.12
C ALA A 98 21.84 -5.02 7.34
#